data_AF-A0A1B8XUL7-F1
#
_entry.id   AF-A0A1B8XUL7-F1
#
_cell.length_a   1.000
_cell.length_b   1.000
_cell.length_c   1.000
_cell.angle_alpha   90.00
_cell.angle_beta   90.00
_cell.angle_gamma   90.00
#
_symmetry.space_group_name_H-M   'P 1'
#
loop_
_entity.id
_entity.type
_entity.pdbx_description
1 polymer ?
#
loop_
_entity_poly.entity_id
_entity_poly.type
_entity_poly.pdbx_seq_one_letter_code
_entity_poly.pdbx_strand_id
1 'polypeptide(L)' 'IGSLVKLQSLDLSNNALEILCPDIGRLKSLRHLRLTNNRLKFLPP' A
#
# COMPACT_ATOMS: atom_id res chain seq x y z
N ILE A 1 -1.21 -8.48 -4.48
CA ILE A 1 -1.81 -7.28 -5.12
C ILE A 1 -0.94 -6.66 -6.22
N GLY A 2 0.37 -6.97 -6.27
CA GLY A 2 1.31 -6.35 -7.22
C GLY A 2 1.06 -6.62 -8.72
N SER A 3 0.07 -7.42 -9.09
CA SER A 3 -0.35 -7.61 -10.49
C SER A 3 -1.42 -6.61 -10.95
N LEU A 4 -1.98 -5.80 -10.05
CA LEU A 4 -3.01 -4.81 -10.35
C LEU A 4 -2.41 -3.53 -10.94
N VAL A 5 -1.66 -3.67 -12.04
CA VAL A 5 -0.85 -2.60 -12.65
C VAL A 5 -1.65 -1.36 -13.08
N LYS A 6 -2.98 -1.48 -13.23
CA LYS A 6 -3.90 -0.38 -13.56
C LYS A 6 -4.58 0.26 -12.34
N LEU A 7 -4.39 -0.28 -11.14
CA LEU A 7 -5.01 0.24 -9.92
C LEU A 7 -4.50 1.64 -9.63
N GLN A 8 -5.42 2.60 -9.48
CA GLN A 8 -5.09 4.01 -9.23
C GLN A 8 -5.31 4.45 -7.78
N SER A 9 -6.15 3.74 -7.04
CA SER A 9 -6.44 4.02 -5.64
C SER A 9 -6.47 2.73 -4.84
N LEU A 10 -5.76 2.71 -3.73
CA LEU A 10 -5.76 1.61 -2.77
C LEU A 10 -5.94 2.18 -1.37
N ASP A 11 -6.99 1.74 -0.69
CA ASP A 11 -7.23 2.08 0.71
C ASP A 11 -7.01 0.84 1.57
N LEU A 12 -6.02 0.93 2.46
CA LEU A 12 -5.70 -0.07 3.48
C LEU A 12 -5.85 0.53 4.88
N SER A 13 -6.59 1.63 5.02
CA SER A 13 -6.80 2.27 6.32
C SER A 13 -7.51 1.36 7.31
N ASN A 14 -7.28 1.60 8.60
CA ASN A 14 -7.91 0.88 9.71
C ASN A 14 -7.59 -0.63 9.73
N ASN A 15 -6.33 -0.97 9.43
CA ASN A 15 -5.82 -2.33 9.54
C ASN A 15 -4.73 -2.42 10.61
N ALA A 16 -4.21 -3.62 10.83
CA ALA A 16 -3.10 -3.87 11.74
C ALA A 16 -1.77 -4.06 11.00
N LEU A 17 -1.57 -3.40 9.85
CA LEU A 17 -0.36 -3.58 9.05
C LEU A 17 0.85 -3.02 9.81
N GLU A 18 1.79 -3.89 10.15
CA GLU A 18 3.09 -3.49 10.74
C GLU A 18 4.15 -3.20 9.67
N ILE A 19 4.02 -3.87 8.52
CA ILE A 19 4.89 -3.76 7.35
C ILE A 19 4.02 -3.62 6.12
N LEU A 20 4.41 -2.72 5.22
CA LEU A 20 3.84 -2.64 3.88
C LEU A 20 4.68 -3.53 2.95
N CYS A 21 4.04 -4.49 2.27
CA CYS A 21 4.75 -5.42 1.40
C CYS A 21 5.44 -4.70 0.22
N PRO A 22 6.68 -5.08 -0.16
CA PRO A 22 7.42 -4.45 -1.27
C PRO A 22 6.68 -4.51 -2.61
N ASP A 23 5.82 -5.52 -2.81
CA ASP A 23 4.99 -5.66 -4.01
C ASP A 23 4.04 -4.47 -4.26
N ILE A 24 3.81 -3.60 -3.27
CA ILE A 24 3.08 -2.34 -3.46
C ILE A 24 3.75 -1.47 -4.55
N GLY A 25 5.09 -1.53 -4.67
CA GLY A 25 5.86 -0.81 -5.68
C GLY A 25 5.62 -1.29 -7.12
N ARG A 26 5.00 -2.48 -7.29
CA ARG A 26 4.59 -2.96 -8.62
C ARG A 26 3.32 -2.29 -9.13
N LEU A 27 2.58 -1.57 -8.28
CA LEU A 27 1.39 -0.81 -8.68
C LEU A 27 1.77 0.48 -9.40
N LYS A 28 2.28 0.37 -10.63
CA LYS A 28 2.79 1.51 -11.41
C LYS A 28 1.77 2.62 -11.70
N SER A 29 0.47 2.30 -11.69
CA SER A 29 -0.59 3.30 -11.90
C SER A 29 -1.16 3.88 -10.61
N LEU A 30 -0.66 3.48 -9.44
CA LEU A 30 -1.20 3.92 -8.15
C LEU A 30 -0.93 5.41 -7.95
N ARG A 31 -1.99 6.17 -7.69
CA ARG A 31 -1.95 7.60 -7.41
C ARG A 31 -2.34 7.92 -5.98
N HIS A 32 -3.20 7.09 -5.39
CA HIS A 32 -3.70 7.29 -4.03
C HIS A 32 -3.47 6.01 -3.23
N LEU A 33 -2.73 6.13 -2.14
CA LEU A 33 -2.51 5.07 -1.17
C LEU A 33 -2.88 5.59 0.22
N ARG A 34 -3.90 5.00 0.84
CA ARG A 34 -4.30 5.33 2.22
C ARG A 34 -3.86 4.23 3.17
N LEU A 35 -3.07 4.61 4.16
CA LEU A 35 -2.51 3.72 5.19
C LEU A 35 -2.86 4.16 6.61
N THR A 36 -3.75 5.14 6.77
CA THR A 36 -4.12 5.72 8.07
C THR A 36 -4.66 4.66 9.02
N ASN A 37 -4.46 4.82 10.33
CA ASN A 37 -4.86 3.84 11.34
C ASN A 37 -4.30 2.43 11.06
N ASN A 38 -2.99 2.36 10.81
CA ASN A 38 -2.21 1.12 10.81
C ASN A 38 -1.13 1.17 11.88
N ARG A 39 -0.35 0.09 11.99
CA ARG A 39 0.77 -0.05 12.94
C ARG A 39 2.13 -0.01 12.23
N LEU A 40 2.19 0.68 11.08
CA LEU A 40 3.37 0.71 10.22
C LEU A 40 4.53 1.37 10.98
N LYS A 41 5.59 0.59 11.23
CA LYS A 41 6.81 1.09 11.88
C LYS A 41 7.78 1.69 10.87
N PHE A 42 7.77 1.15 9.66
CA PHE A 42 8.64 1.57 8.56
C PHE A 42 7.87 1.51 7.25
N LEU A 43 8.19 2.42 6.34
CA LEU A 43 7.80 2.30 4.94
C LEU A 43 8.90 1.53 4.20
N PRO A 44 8.56 0.63 3.26
CA PRO A 44 9.53 0.07 2.34
C PRO A 44 10.19 1.21 1.53
N PRO A 45 11.46 1.04 1.12
CA PRO A 45 12.18 2.03 0.31
C PRO A 45 11.53 2.27 -1.06
#